data_AF-A0A820EHY5-F1
#
_entry.id   AF-A0A820EHY5-F1
#
_cell.length_a   1.000
_cell.length_b   1.000
_cell.length_c   1.000
_cell.angle_alpha   90.00
_cell.angle_beta   90.00
_cell.angle_gamma   90.00
#
_symmetry.space_group_name_H-M   'P 1'
#
loop_
_entity.id
_entity.type
_entity.pdbx_description
1 polymer ?
#
loop_
_entity_poly.entity_id
_entity_poly.type
_entity_poly.pdbx_seq_one_letter_code
_entity_poly.pdbx_strand_id
1 'polypeptide(L)'
;MSHTRNWPVGQKVGYQTSLNKQRCELTRIIYCTAGVLLQRLILAKTLQDFTHIILDEVHERDQSMDFLLILIRTSWLRNYQNVKIVLMSATIEVDKLAQYFRQVING
;
A
#
# COMPACT_ATOMS: atom_id res chain seq x y z
N MET A 1 -6.45 10.35 12.75
CA MET A 1 -7.13 10.47 11.43
C MET A 1 -8.66 10.38 11.53
N SER A 2 -9.25 9.36 12.17
CA SER A 2 -10.70 9.33 12.46
C SER A 2 -11.11 10.37 13.52
N HIS A 3 -10.42 10.39 14.67
CA HIS A 3 -10.64 11.36 15.75
C HIS A 3 -10.43 12.81 15.32
N THR A 4 -9.43 13.07 14.49
CA THR A 4 -9.10 14.42 13.98
C THR A 4 -10.19 15.01 13.09
N ARG A 5 -11.13 14.20 12.59
CA ARG A 5 -12.30 14.65 11.81
C ARG A 5 -13.64 14.24 12.44
N ASN A 6 -13.63 13.78 13.69
CA ASN A 6 -14.79 13.26 14.43
C ASN A 6 -15.59 12.19 13.66
N TRP A 7 -14.91 11.35 12.87
CA TRP A 7 -15.55 10.26 12.13
C TRP A 7 -15.53 8.96 12.93
N PRO A 8 -16.64 8.17 12.94
CA PRO A 8 -16.63 6.84 13.52
C PRO A 8 -15.58 5.95 12.84
N VAL A 9 -14.74 5.29 13.63
CA VAL A 9 -13.78 4.30 13.14
C VAL A 9 -14.53 3.17 12.45
N GLY A 10 -14.03 2.73 11.30
CA GLY A 10 -14.63 1.67 10.51
C GLY A 10 -15.73 2.13 9.56
N GLN A 11 -16.16 3.41 9.62
CA GLN A 11 -17.09 3.97 8.63
C GLN A 11 -16.34 4.56 7.43
N LYS A 12 -15.85 5.80 7.49
CA LYS A 12 -15.08 6.44 6.39
C LYS A 12 -13.61 6.05 6.39
N VAL A 13 -13.04 5.91 7.59
CA VAL A 13 -11.65 5.53 7.84
C VAL A 13 -11.65 4.28 8.70
N GLY A 14 -11.09 3.20 8.18
CA GLY A 14 -11.00 1.91 8.85
C GLY A 14 -9.55 1.45 9.01
N TYR A 15 -9.38 0.32 9.67
CA TYR A 15 -8.08 -0.35 9.75
C TYR A 15 -8.20 -1.87 9.62
N GLN A 16 -7.10 -2.51 9.26
CA GLN A 16 -6.98 -3.95 9.21
C GLN A 16 -5.56 -4.40 9.59
N THR A 17 -5.46 -5.20 10.64
CA THR A 17 -4.25 -5.93 11.04
C THR A 17 -4.49 -7.44 10.89
N SER A 18 -3.48 -8.27 11.16
CA SER A 18 -3.64 -9.73 11.14
C SER A 18 -4.64 -10.24 12.18
N LEU A 19 -4.83 -9.48 13.27
CA LEU A 19 -5.66 -9.89 14.43
C LEU A 19 -7.03 -9.21 14.46
N ASN A 20 -7.17 -8.05 13.82
CA ASN A 20 -8.38 -7.24 13.96
C ASN A 20 -8.69 -6.46 12.68
N LYS A 21 -9.98 -6.29 12.39
CA LYS A 21 -10.49 -5.61 11.20
C LYS A 21 -11.68 -4.74 11.58
N GLN A 22 -11.57 -3.44 11.28
CA GLN A 22 -12.65 -2.47 11.43
C GLN A 22 -12.80 -1.70 10.13
N ARG A 23 -13.62 -2.22 9.21
CA ARG A 23 -14.01 -1.58 7.95
C ARG A 23 -15.38 -2.08 7.49
N CYS A 24 -16.14 -1.22 6.83
CA CYS A 24 -17.39 -1.56 6.17
C CYS A 24 -17.37 -1.11 4.70
N GLU A 25 -18.48 -1.27 3.98
CA GLU A 25 -18.61 -0.86 2.58
C GLU A 25 -18.45 0.66 2.37
N LEU A 26 -18.70 1.46 3.42
CA LEU A 26 -18.52 2.92 3.39
C LEU A 26 -17.06 3.34 3.56
N THR A 27 -16.15 2.41 3.88
CA THR A 27 -14.74 2.71 4.15
C THR A 27 -14.02 3.10 2.88
N ARG A 28 -13.46 4.31 2.89
CA ARG A 28 -12.71 4.89 1.76
C ARG A 28 -11.21 4.91 1.99
N ILE A 29 -10.78 4.92 3.26
CA ILE A 29 -9.36 4.86 3.64
C ILE A 29 -9.19 3.69 4.61
N ILE A 30 -8.23 2.82 4.32
CA ILE A 30 -7.91 1.67 5.16
C ILE A 30 -6.44 1.79 5.57
N TYR A 31 -6.19 1.86 6.87
CA TYR A 31 -4.86 1.68 7.45
C TYR A 31 -4.61 0.19 7.65
N CYS A 32 -3.52 -0.35 7.12
CA CYS A 32 -3.20 -1.75 7.32
C CYS A 32 -1.70 -1.98 7.37
N THR A 33 -1.29 -3.09 7.97
CA THR A 33 0.10 -3.51 7.98
C THR A 33 0.53 -3.96 6.58
N ALA A 34 1.83 -3.88 6.28
CA ALA A 34 2.38 -4.33 5.00
C ALA A 34 1.98 -5.78 4.66
N GLY A 35 2.02 -6.68 5.65
CA GLY A 35 1.63 -8.08 5.47
C GLY A 35 0.15 -8.27 5.10
N VAL A 36 -0.76 -7.47 5.68
CA VAL A 36 -2.19 -7.53 5.33
C VAL A 36 -2.42 -7.08 3.89
N LEU A 37 -1.77 -5.99 3.47
CA LEU A 37 -1.87 -5.50 2.10
C LEU A 37 -1.27 -6.51 1.12
N LEU A 38 -0.09 -7.06 1.42
CA LEU A 38 0.57 -8.08 0.61
C LEU A 38 -0.33 -9.29 0.37
N GLN A 39 -0.91 -9.85 1.44
CA GLN A 39 -1.85 -10.97 1.33
C GLN A 39 -3.06 -10.63 0.46
N ARG A 40 -3.64 -9.43 0.63
CA ARG A 40 -4.77 -8.98 -0.18
C ARG A 40 -4.42 -8.89 -1.66
N LEU A 41 -3.24 -8.37 -2.00
CA LEU A 41 -2.81 -8.24 -3.40
C LEU A 41 -2.47 -9.60 -4.03
N ILE A 42 -1.89 -10.53 -3.28
CA ILE A 42 -1.64 -11.91 -3.74
C ILE A 42 -2.96 -12.60 -4.07
N LEU A 43 -3.97 -12.47 -3.21
CA LEU A 43 -5.29 -13.08 -3.42
C LEU A 43 -6.06 -12.44 -4.58
N ALA A 44 -6.10 -11.11 -4.62
CA ALA A 44 -6.84 -10.36 -5.64
C ALA A 44 -6.15 -10.41 -7.01
N LYS A 45 -4.82 -10.56 -7.05
CA LYS A 45 -3.97 -10.49 -8.26
C LYS A 45 -4.16 -9.20 -9.07
N THR A 46 -4.69 -8.15 -8.45
CA THR A 46 -4.97 -6.85 -9.08
C THR A 46 -4.80 -5.72 -8.08
N LEU A 47 -4.46 -4.54 -8.59
CA LEU A 47 -4.42 -3.28 -7.83
C LEU A 47 -5.73 -2.48 -7.97
N GLN A 48 -6.67 -2.91 -8.81
CA GLN A 48 -7.86 -2.13 -9.22
C GLN A 48 -8.82 -1.78 -8.08
N ASP A 49 -8.76 -2.50 -6.96
CA ASP A 49 -9.49 -2.17 -5.73
C ASP A 49 -9.09 -0.81 -5.13
N PHE A 50 -7.97 -0.23 -5.58
CA PHE A 50 -7.39 0.97 -5.02
C PHE A 50 -7.16 2.03 -6.10
N THR A 51 -7.45 3.27 -5.76
CA THR A 51 -7.01 4.42 -6.57
C THR A 51 -5.62 4.90 -6.16
N HIS A 52 -5.28 4.75 -4.88
CA HIS A 52 -4.01 5.16 -4.29
C HIS A 52 -3.55 4.13 -3.28
N ILE A 53 -2.25 3.83 -3.28
CA ILE A 53 -1.58 3.03 -2.25
C ILE A 53 -0.44 3.87 -1.69
N ILE A 54 -0.44 4.05 -0.38
CA ILE A 54 0.61 4.77 0.36
C ILE A 54 1.36 3.74 1.20
N LEU A 55 2.65 3.58 0.93
CA LEU A 55 3.54 2.75 1.72
C LEU A 55 4.32 3.67 2.66
N ASP A 56 4.00 3.58 3.94
CA ASP A 56 4.64 4.37 5.00
C ASP A 56 5.83 3.62 5.59
N GLU A 57 6.78 4.37 6.14
CA GLU A 57 8.01 3.86 6.76
C GLU A 57 8.77 2.82 5.93
N VAL A 58 8.84 3.01 4.61
CA VAL A 58 9.55 2.09 3.69
C VAL A 58 11.05 1.94 4.00
N HIS A 59 11.59 2.81 4.86
CA HIS A 59 12.97 2.80 5.31
C HIS A 59 13.28 1.70 6.34
N GLU A 60 12.28 1.16 7.04
CA GLU A 60 12.48 0.06 8.00
C GLU A 60 12.84 -1.28 7.32
N ARG A 61 12.57 -1.39 6.01
CA ARG A 61 12.92 -2.54 5.15
C ARG A 61 12.57 -3.89 5.76
N ASP A 62 11.35 -4.00 6.30
CA ASP A 62 10.82 -5.29 6.74
C ASP A 62 10.55 -6.22 5.53
N GLN A 63 10.54 -7.53 5.78
CA GLN A 63 10.35 -8.53 4.71
C GLN A 63 9.03 -8.34 3.95
N SER A 64 7.94 -8.01 4.65
CA SER A 64 6.63 -7.81 4.02
C SER A 64 6.64 -6.58 3.12
N MET A 65 7.30 -5.50 3.54
CA MET A 65 7.47 -4.29 2.74
C MET A 65 8.29 -4.57 1.48
N ASP A 66 9.42 -5.29 1.58
CA ASP A 66 10.24 -5.65 0.43
C ASP A 66 9.46 -6.50 -0.59
N PHE A 67 8.72 -7.52 -0.15
CA PHE A 67 7.85 -8.30 -1.05
C PHE A 67 6.72 -7.47 -1.66
N LEU A 68 6.15 -6.55 -0.89
CA LEU A 68 5.08 -5.68 -1.35
C LEU A 68 5.59 -4.71 -2.44
N LEU A 69 6.79 -4.16 -2.30
CA LEU A 69 7.44 -3.33 -3.31
C LEU A 69 7.67 -4.10 -4.61
N ILE A 70 8.16 -5.34 -4.54
CA ILE A 70 8.35 -6.22 -5.71
C ILE A 70 7.02 -6.51 -6.41
N LEU A 71 5.99 -6.86 -5.64
CA LEU A 71 4.68 -7.18 -6.18
C LEU A 71 4.05 -5.95 -6.84
N ILE A 72 4.02 -4.81 -6.14
CA ILE A 72 3.47 -3.56 -6.66
C ILE A 72 4.21 -3.15 -7.92
N ARG A 73 5.55 -3.16 -7.93
CA ARG A 73 6.34 -2.82 -9.12
C ARG A 73 5.99 -3.71 -10.30
N THR A 74 5.92 -5.02 -10.09
CA THR A 74 5.63 -6.00 -11.15
C THR A 74 4.19 -5.85 -11.67
N SER A 75 3.21 -5.69 -10.79
CA SER A 75 1.80 -5.52 -11.16
C SER A 75 1.53 -4.16 -11.80
N TRP A 76 2.11 -3.09 -11.26
CA TRP A 76 1.92 -1.71 -11.74
C TRP A 76 2.48 -1.53 -13.15
N LEU A 77 3.70 -2.03 -13.41
CA LEU A 77 4.34 -1.96 -14.73
C LEU A 77 3.59 -2.76 -15.80
N ARG A 78 2.87 -3.82 -15.42
CA ARG A 78 2.21 -4.70 -16.38
C ARG A 78 0.90 -4.13 -16.91
N ASN A 79 0.01 -3.58 -16.08
CA ASN A 79 -1.36 -3.26 -16.54
C ASN A 79 -2.15 -2.21 -15.70
N TYR A 80 -1.57 -1.58 -14.67
CA TYR A 80 -2.36 -0.80 -13.70
C TYR A 80 -1.85 0.64 -13.49
N GLN A 81 -1.62 1.37 -14.59
CA GLN A 81 -1.16 2.76 -14.56
C GLN A 81 -2.16 3.75 -13.92
N ASN A 82 -3.41 3.35 -13.70
CA ASN A 82 -4.43 4.20 -13.07
C ASN A 82 -4.29 4.26 -11.53
N VAL A 83 -3.47 3.40 -10.91
CA VAL A 83 -3.23 3.40 -9.47
C VAL A 83 -2.00 4.23 -9.15
N LYS A 84 -2.15 5.23 -8.27
CA LYS A 84 -1.02 6.04 -7.81
C LYS A 84 -0.35 5.39 -6.61
N ILE A 85 0.96 5.18 -6.71
CA ILE A 85 1.78 4.63 -5.62
C ILE A 85 2.56 5.79 -5.00
N VAL A 86 2.46 5.94 -3.68
CA VAL A 86 3.19 6.95 -2.90
C VAL A 86 4.06 6.23 -1.88
N LEU A 87 5.35 6.53 -1.87
CA LEU A 87 6.31 5.99 -0.89
C LEU A 87 6.61 7.10 0.12
N MET A 88 6.47 6.81 1.40
CA MET A 88 6.77 7.71 2.50
C MET A 88 7.89 7.10 3.37
N SER A 89 8.89 7.91 3.66
CA SER A 89 10.13 7.51 4.33
C SER A 89 10.61 8.65 5.23
N ALA A 90 11.09 8.32 6.43
CA ALA A 90 11.79 9.26 7.29
C ALA A 90 13.24 9.54 6.83
N THR A 91 13.81 8.69 5.95
CA THR A 91 15.19 8.82 5.45
C THR A 91 15.26 9.30 4.01
N ILE A 92 16.39 9.95 3.68
CA ILE A 92 16.61 10.61 2.39
C ILE A 92 17.01 9.66 1.25
N GLU A 93 17.01 8.33 1.46
CA GLU A 93 17.34 7.33 0.43
C GLU A 93 16.24 7.18 -0.66
N VAL A 94 15.57 8.27 -0.99
CA VAL A 94 14.53 8.38 -2.03
C VAL A 94 15.10 8.04 -3.40
N ASP A 95 16.38 8.35 -3.65
CA ASP A 95 17.03 8.10 -4.95
C ASP A 95 17.11 6.61 -5.30
N LYS A 96 17.41 5.75 -4.32
CA LYS A 96 17.47 4.29 -4.52
C LYS A 96 16.09 3.72 -4.84
N LEU A 97 15.06 4.18 -4.12
CA LEU A 97 13.67 3.77 -4.37
C LEU A 97 13.17 4.29 -5.72
N ALA A 98 13.47 5.54 -6.06
CA ALA A 98 13.12 6.12 -7.36
C ALA A 98 13.79 5.35 -8.51
N GLN A 99 15.08 5.02 -8.37
CA GLN A 99 15.80 4.20 -9.34
C GLN A 99 15.17 2.81 -9.47
N TYR A 100 14.85 2.17 -8.34
CA TYR A 100 14.20 0.87 -8.30
C TYR A 100 12.91 0.87 -9.11
N PHE A 101 12.04 1.89 -8.99
CA PHE A 101 10.78 1.93 -9.76
C PHE A 101 10.93 2.39 -11.21
N ARG A 102 12.00 3.12 -11.56
CA ARG A 102 12.26 3.59 -12.94
C ARG A 102 12.79 2.52 -13.89
N GLN A 103 13.46 1.49 -13.37
CA GLN A 103 13.99 0.42 -14.23
C GLN A 103 12.83 -0.33 -14.89
N VAL A 104 12.84 -0.47 -16.22
CA VAL A 104 11.87 -1.32 -16.91
C VAL A 104 12.26 -2.78 -16.67
N ILE A 105 11.32 -3.61 -16.22
CA ILE A 105 11.55 -5.06 -16.15
C ILE A 105 11.46 -5.59 -17.58
N ASN A 106 12.61 -5.74 -18.25
CA ASN A 106 12.68 -6.49 -19.49
C ASN A 106 12.46 -7.96 -19.13
N GLY A 107 11.28 -8.47 -19.46
CA GLY A 107 10.94 -9.89 -19.36
C GLY A 107 11.59 -10.69 -20.47
#